data_AF-A0A9D8JAF8-F1
#
_entry.id   AF-A0A9D8JAF8-F1
#
_cell.length_a   1.000
_cell.length_b   1.000
_cell.length_c   1.000
_cell.angle_alpha   90.00
_cell.angle_beta   90.00
_cell.angle_gamma   90.00
#
_symmetry.space_group_name_H-M   'P 1'
#
loop_
_entity.id
_entity.type
_entity.pdbx_description
1 polymer ?
#
loop_
_entity_poly.entity_id
_entity_poly.type
_entity_poly.pdbx_seq_one_letter_code
_entity_poly.pdbx_strand_id
1 'polypeptide(L)'
;MLLSNLLSRFRLGSMTGLLRRYVTTLIAVICGAVLIAASEIALADGKPTKADIAELGKVLDGVDNLWFSAKSSADMTMSVKTSHYDRTLKLTYWTSGADKAVVKINYPPSEKGTVTLRLGSDMYNYLPNVDKTVKVSAALRSASWMGSHFSNEDLVHSAYLARDYDGTIVETKKKGSANIWTVDLVPKKGTAVVWSKIRMIVEKERRIPQSQIFYDERGTKVRTLSFSDLKKIGGKMVPSKILVTPADLPGEHTEMVYEAIRHGVKFDSGFFSLERLKSL
;
A
#
# COMPACT_ATOMS: atom_id res chain seq x y z
N MET A 1 20.60 -28.67 -27.25
CA MET A 1 20.35 -30.05 -26.79
C MET A 1 18.88 -30.49 -26.84
N LEU A 2 17.89 -29.59 -26.84
CA LEU A 2 16.46 -29.97 -26.90
C LEU A 2 15.95 -30.31 -28.32
N LEU A 3 16.44 -29.65 -29.37
CA LEU A 3 16.01 -29.92 -30.76
C LEU A 3 16.44 -31.30 -31.28
N SER A 4 17.61 -31.79 -30.88
CA SER A 4 18.12 -33.11 -31.30
C SER A 4 17.31 -34.27 -30.72
N ASN A 5 16.69 -34.09 -29.54
CA ASN A 5 15.88 -35.11 -28.87
C ASN A 5 14.41 -35.14 -29.32
N LEU A 6 13.89 -34.06 -29.91
CA LEU A 6 12.52 -34.03 -30.43
C LEU A 6 12.41 -34.75 -31.79
N LEU A 7 13.46 -34.62 -32.62
CA LEU A 7 13.52 -35.21 -33.95
C LEU A 7 13.73 -36.74 -33.94
N SER A 8 14.25 -37.31 -32.84
CA SER A 8 14.51 -38.75 -32.73
C SER A 8 13.29 -39.59 -32.36
N ARG A 9 12.18 -38.98 -31.92
CA ARG A 9 10.94 -39.67 -31.56
C ARG A 9 9.92 -39.79 -32.70
N PHE A 10 10.09 -39.04 -33.79
CA PHE A 10 9.29 -39.20 -35.00
C PHE A 10 10.00 -40.18 -35.95
N ARG A 11 9.49 -41.40 -36.09
CA ARG A 11 9.98 -42.36 -37.10
C ARG A 11 9.63 -41.86 -38.51
N LEU A 12 10.47 -40.98 -39.07
CA LEU A 12 10.38 -40.46 -40.45
C LEU A 12 10.81 -41.46 -41.55
N GLY A 13 11.00 -42.74 -41.20
CA GLY A 13 11.63 -43.74 -42.06
C GLY A 13 10.79 -44.23 -43.26
N SER A 14 9.47 -44.00 -43.27
CA SER A 14 8.56 -44.52 -44.32
C SER A 14 7.98 -43.45 -45.26
N MET A 15 8.42 -42.19 -45.16
CA MET A 15 7.85 -41.08 -45.94
C MET A 15 8.67 -40.82 -47.21
N THR A 16 7.99 -40.71 -48.35
CA THR A 16 8.60 -40.35 -49.65
C THR A 16 9.25 -38.95 -49.60
N GLY A 17 10.27 -38.73 -50.43
CA GLY A 17 11.16 -37.56 -50.33
C GLY A 17 10.48 -36.19 -50.38
N LEU A 18 9.32 -36.10 -51.05
CA LEU A 18 8.51 -34.88 -51.11
C LEU A 18 7.80 -34.60 -49.77
N LEU A 19 7.17 -35.63 -49.19
CA LEU A 19 6.44 -35.56 -47.92
C LEU A 19 7.39 -35.24 -46.74
N ARG A 20 8.62 -35.78 -46.79
CA ARG A 20 9.67 -35.50 -45.81
C ARG A 20 10.11 -34.04 -45.83
N ARG A 21 10.21 -33.41 -47.01
CA ARG A 21 10.52 -31.98 -47.15
C ARG A 21 9.40 -31.10 -46.60
N TYR A 22 8.13 -31.41 -46.88
CA TYR A 22 7.00 -30.67 -46.33
C TYR A 22 6.93 -30.73 -44.81
N VAL A 23 7.13 -31.91 -44.20
CA VAL A 23 7.10 -32.07 -42.73
C VAL A 23 8.28 -31.39 -42.05
N THR A 24 9.48 -31.42 -42.62
CA THR A 24 10.63 -30.69 -42.04
C THR A 24 10.48 -29.18 -42.15
N THR A 25 9.96 -28.66 -43.26
CA THR A 25 9.64 -27.23 -43.39
C THR A 25 8.53 -26.81 -42.43
N LEU A 26 7.48 -27.62 -42.25
CA LEU A 26 6.38 -27.33 -41.33
C LEU A 26 6.84 -27.32 -39.86
N ILE A 27 7.68 -28.28 -39.45
CA ILE A 27 8.25 -28.32 -38.09
C ILE A 27 9.19 -27.13 -37.86
N ALA A 28 10.00 -26.74 -38.86
CA ALA A 28 10.88 -25.57 -38.75
C ALA A 28 10.08 -24.26 -38.64
N VAL A 29 8.97 -24.11 -39.38
CA VAL A 29 8.08 -22.95 -39.29
C VAL A 29 7.33 -22.92 -37.96
N ILE A 30 6.88 -24.06 -37.44
CA ILE A 30 6.22 -24.14 -36.13
C ILE A 30 7.21 -23.86 -34.99
N CYS A 31 8.44 -24.40 -35.05
CA CYS A 31 9.48 -24.09 -34.06
C CYS A 31 9.93 -22.62 -34.13
N GLY A 32 10.02 -22.05 -35.33
CA GLY A 32 10.31 -20.62 -35.54
C GLY A 32 9.20 -19.72 -34.99
N ALA A 33 7.93 -20.05 -35.24
CA ALA A 33 6.79 -19.32 -34.71
C ALA A 33 6.66 -19.43 -33.17
N VAL A 34 6.99 -20.59 -32.59
CA VAL A 34 7.03 -20.79 -31.13
C VAL A 34 8.22 -20.05 -30.50
N LEU A 35 9.35 -19.91 -31.18
CA LEU A 35 10.48 -19.09 -30.72
C LEU A 35 10.20 -17.58 -30.81
N ILE A 36 9.48 -17.14 -31.84
CA ILE A 36 9.03 -15.74 -31.95
C ILE A 36 7.97 -15.43 -30.89
N ALA A 37 7.00 -16.34 -30.64
CA ALA A 37 6.00 -16.18 -29.58
C ALA A 37 6.61 -16.30 -28.15
N ALA A 38 7.67 -17.08 -27.97
CA ALA A 38 8.39 -17.15 -26.69
C ALA A 38 9.28 -15.91 -26.44
N SER A 39 9.70 -15.21 -27.50
CA SER A 39 10.47 -13.97 -27.38
C SER A 39 9.62 -12.75 -27.00
N GLU A 40 8.29 -12.79 -27.22
CA GLU A 40 7.38 -11.74 -26.73
C GLU A 40 7.01 -11.88 -25.25
N ILE A 41 7.40 -12.99 -24.60
CA ILE A 41 7.34 -13.15 -23.13
C ILE A 41 8.63 -12.64 -22.46
N ALA A 42 9.50 -11.95 -23.21
CA ALA A 42 10.46 -11.05 -22.59
C ALA A 42 9.68 -10.02 -21.75
N LEU A 43 9.85 -10.09 -20.43
CA LEU A 43 9.46 -9.07 -19.49
C LEU A 43 9.82 -7.71 -20.10
N ALA A 44 8.80 -6.91 -20.44
CA ALA A 44 9.00 -5.52 -20.79
C ALA A 44 9.40 -4.78 -19.51
N ASP A 45 10.66 -4.97 -19.10
CA ASP A 45 11.37 -4.12 -18.14
C ASP A 45 11.72 -2.84 -18.92
N GLY A 46 10.87 -1.83 -18.76
CA GLY A 46 10.91 -0.61 -19.55
C GLY A 46 11.18 0.62 -18.70
N LYS A 47 11.97 1.56 -19.24
CA LYS A 47 11.96 2.95 -18.74
C LYS A 47 10.55 3.52 -18.90
N PRO A 48 10.08 4.39 -17.99
CA PRO A 48 8.76 4.99 -18.10
C PRO A 48 8.58 5.79 -19.39
N THR A 49 7.41 5.70 -20.01
CA THR A 49 7.06 6.52 -21.18
C THR A 49 6.63 7.93 -20.75
N LYS A 50 6.58 8.88 -21.70
CA LYS A 50 6.02 10.22 -21.43
C LYS A 50 4.56 10.16 -20.94
N ALA A 51 3.78 9.21 -21.46
CA ALA A 51 2.41 9.00 -21.03
C ALA A 51 2.34 8.49 -19.58
N ASP A 52 3.23 7.58 -19.19
CA ASP A 52 3.31 7.08 -17.81
C ASP A 52 3.61 8.21 -16.82
N ILE A 53 4.58 9.07 -17.15
CA ILE A 53 4.93 10.23 -16.32
C ILE A 53 3.75 11.19 -16.16
N ALA A 54 3.02 11.47 -17.25
CA ALA A 54 1.85 12.34 -17.21
C ALA A 54 0.67 11.75 -16.41
N GLU A 55 0.62 10.42 -16.29
CA GLU A 55 -0.43 9.71 -15.57
C GLU A 55 -0.11 9.48 -14.08
N LEU A 56 1.16 9.56 -13.68
CA LEU A 56 1.63 9.26 -12.32
C LEU A 56 0.79 9.96 -11.25
N GLY A 57 0.56 11.27 -11.38
CA GLY A 57 -0.25 12.03 -10.41
C GLY A 57 -1.65 11.47 -10.22
N LYS A 58 -2.30 10.98 -11.29
CA LYS A 58 -3.65 10.35 -11.22
C LYS A 58 -3.62 8.98 -10.57
N VAL A 59 -2.53 8.23 -10.74
CA VAL A 59 -2.35 6.94 -10.06
C VAL A 59 -2.16 7.18 -8.56
N LEU A 60 -1.28 8.11 -8.18
CA LEU A 60 -1.06 8.49 -6.77
C LEU A 60 -2.35 8.99 -6.11
N ASP A 61 -3.09 9.88 -6.78
CA ASP A 61 -4.38 10.38 -6.27
C ASP A 61 -5.40 9.25 -6.13
N GLY A 62 -5.40 8.29 -7.05
CA GLY A 62 -6.26 7.11 -6.93
C GLY A 62 -5.90 6.22 -5.74
N VAL A 63 -4.60 6.05 -5.46
CA VAL A 63 -4.11 5.32 -4.26
C VAL A 63 -4.54 6.03 -2.98
N ASP A 64 -4.34 7.36 -2.92
CA ASP A 64 -4.74 8.20 -1.77
C ASP A 64 -6.24 8.08 -1.47
N ASN A 65 -7.07 7.90 -2.50
CA ASN A 65 -8.52 7.83 -2.40
C ASN A 65 -9.09 6.40 -2.29
N LEU A 66 -8.27 5.36 -2.10
CA LEU A 66 -8.74 3.98 -1.96
C LEU A 66 -9.59 3.79 -0.70
N TRP A 67 -9.01 4.08 0.47
CA TRP A 67 -9.67 3.84 1.76
C TRP A 67 -10.50 5.03 2.23
N PHE A 68 -10.04 6.26 1.99
CA PHE A 68 -10.66 7.45 2.52
C PHE A 68 -10.92 8.47 1.42
N SER A 69 -12.02 9.20 1.54
CA SER A 69 -12.33 10.35 0.68
C SER A 69 -12.47 11.61 1.53
N ALA A 70 -13.14 12.66 1.02
CA ALA A 70 -13.31 13.91 1.75
C ALA A 70 -13.92 13.76 3.16
N LYS A 71 -14.83 12.81 3.36
CA LYS A 71 -15.39 12.48 4.68
C LYS A 71 -15.65 10.99 4.75
N SER A 72 -15.00 10.31 5.68
CA SER A 72 -15.06 8.85 5.76
C SER A 72 -15.10 8.33 7.19
N SER A 73 -15.58 7.10 7.34
CA SER A 73 -15.33 6.30 8.53
C SER A 73 -14.92 4.88 8.16
N ALA A 74 -14.15 4.24 9.04
CA ALA A 74 -13.78 2.84 8.88
C ALA A 74 -13.79 2.12 10.23
N ASP A 75 -14.21 0.85 10.21
CA ASP A 75 -14.01 -0.07 11.32
C ASP A 75 -12.83 -0.98 10.96
N MET A 76 -11.90 -1.13 11.90
CA MET A 76 -10.64 -1.83 11.68
C MET A 76 -10.27 -2.69 12.88
N THR A 77 -9.61 -3.81 12.61
CA THR A 77 -8.87 -4.57 13.62
C THR A 77 -7.37 -4.32 13.40
N MET A 78 -6.65 -3.98 14.47
CA MET A 78 -5.20 -3.81 14.46
C MET A 78 -4.55 -4.81 15.42
N SER A 79 -3.70 -5.70 14.89
CA SER A 79 -2.88 -6.62 15.68
C SER A 79 -1.46 -6.12 15.75
N VAL A 80 -0.90 -6.02 16.95
CA VAL A 80 0.47 -5.54 17.19
C VAL A 80 1.25 -6.65 17.89
N LYS A 81 2.30 -7.12 17.21
CA LYS A 81 3.22 -8.11 17.74
C LYS A 81 4.60 -7.50 17.89
N THR A 82 5.10 -7.50 19.12
CA THR A 82 6.46 -7.11 19.49
C THR A 82 7.14 -8.27 20.23
N SER A 83 8.40 -8.11 20.59
CA SER A 83 9.12 -9.01 21.49
C SER A 83 8.51 -9.08 22.91
N HIS A 84 7.75 -8.05 23.32
CA HIS A 84 7.20 -7.94 24.67
C HIS A 84 5.72 -8.31 24.78
N TYR A 85 4.95 -8.18 23.70
CA TYR A 85 3.51 -8.44 23.72
C TYR A 85 2.96 -8.73 22.33
N ASP A 86 1.82 -9.42 22.31
CA ASP A 86 0.97 -9.65 21.15
C ASP A 86 -0.45 -9.22 21.53
N ARG A 87 -0.95 -8.16 20.90
CA ARG A 87 -2.22 -7.53 21.29
C ARG A 87 -3.06 -7.13 20.10
N THR A 88 -4.37 -7.16 20.29
CA THR A 88 -5.35 -6.80 19.26
C THR A 88 -6.21 -5.64 19.73
N LEU A 89 -6.31 -4.60 18.91
CA LEU A 89 -7.21 -3.46 19.08
C LEU A 89 -8.32 -3.54 18.04
N LYS A 90 -9.55 -3.22 18.42
CA LYS A 90 -10.61 -2.88 17.45
C LYS A 90 -10.84 -1.39 17.49
N LEU A 91 -10.87 -0.75 16.32
CA LEU A 91 -10.83 0.69 16.17
C LEU A 91 -11.99 1.14 15.28
N THR A 92 -12.57 2.30 15.59
CA THR A 92 -13.32 3.07 14.60
C THR A 92 -12.55 4.34 14.30
N TYR A 93 -12.39 4.63 13.01
CA TYR A 93 -11.67 5.79 12.51
C TYR A 93 -12.61 6.67 11.72
N TRP A 94 -12.53 7.98 11.93
CA TRP A 94 -13.28 8.99 11.19
C TRP A 94 -12.33 10.04 10.65
N THR A 95 -12.55 10.47 9.42
CA THR A 95 -11.77 11.52 8.78
C THR A 95 -12.65 12.55 8.12
N SER A 96 -12.19 13.80 8.12
CA SER A 96 -12.75 14.87 7.33
C SER A 96 -11.62 15.70 6.70
N GLY A 97 -11.43 15.50 5.40
CA GLY A 97 -10.35 16.07 4.63
C GLY A 97 -8.98 15.59 5.09
N ALA A 98 -7.97 16.40 4.81
CA ALA A 98 -6.60 16.09 5.19
C ALA A 98 -6.30 16.36 6.67
N ASP A 99 -7.08 17.21 7.32
CA ASP A 99 -6.64 17.86 8.57
C ASP A 99 -7.33 17.33 9.82
N LYS A 100 -8.43 16.58 9.68
CA LYS A 100 -9.23 16.15 10.84
C LYS A 100 -9.38 14.65 10.85
N ALA A 101 -9.00 14.05 11.98
CA ALA A 101 -9.19 12.63 12.19
C ALA A 101 -9.50 12.31 13.64
N VAL A 102 -10.29 11.27 13.88
CA VAL A 102 -10.57 10.70 15.19
C VAL A 102 -10.39 9.18 15.09
N VAL A 103 -9.60 8.61 15.99
CA VAL A 103 -9.51 7.15 16.18
C VAL A 103 -10.08 6.84 17.56
N LYS A 104 -11.06 5.95 17.66
CA LYS A 104 -11.57 5.43 18.93
C LYS A 104 -11.23 3.96 19.07
N ILE A 105 -10.65 3.59 20.21
CA ILE A 105 -10.44 2.20 20.59
C ILE A 105 -11.73 1.63 21.17
N ASN A 106 -12.24 0.55 20.58
CA ASN A 106 -13.46 -0.15 21.00
C ASN A 106 -13.18 -1.45 21.77
N TYR A 107 -11.97 -1.99 21.63
CA TYR A 107 -11.47 -3.21 22.28
C TYR A 107 -9.93 -3.14 22.37
N PRO A 108 -9.28 -3.70 23.41
CA PRO A 108 -9.83 -4.49 24.52
C PRO A 108 -10.59 -3.66 25.56
N PRO A 109 -11.34 -4.28 26.49
CA PRO A 109 -12.06 -3.56 27.56
C PRO A 109 -11.18 -2.61 28.37
N SER A 110 -9.91 -2.97 28.60
CA SER A 110 -8.93 -2.15 29.35
C SER A 110 -8.56 -0.83 28.66
N GLU A 111 -8.71 -0.76 27.33
CA GLU A 111 -8.35 0.41 26.51
C GLU A 111 -9.57 1.03 25.81
N LYS A 112 -10.75 0.41 25.95
CA LYS A 112 -12.00 0.84 25.33
C LYS A 112 -12.34 2.27 25.74
N GLY A 113 -12.67 3.10 24.75
CA GLY A 113 -12.98 4.51 24.94
C GLY A 113 -11.76 5.43 24.86
N THR A 114 -10.54 4.90 24.68
CA THR A 114 -9.39 5.74 24.34
C THR A 114 -9.62 6.39 22.98
N VAL A 115 -9.45 7.71 22.89
CA VAL A 115 -9.67 8.46 21.65
C VAL A 115 -8.43 9.25 21.29
N THR A 116 -7.92 9.06 20.07
CA THR A 116 -6.93 9.96 19.46
C THR A 116 -7.66 10.95 18.56
N LEU A 117 -7.45 12.24 18.77
CA LEU A 117 -7.93 13.33 17.91
C LEU A 117 -6.75 13.99 17.22
N ARG A 118 -6.90 14.21 15.91
CA ARG A 118 -6.02 15.06 15.12
C ARG A 118 -6.79 16.25 14.57
N LEU A 119 -6.19 17.44 14.73
CA LEU A 119 -6.65 18.72 14.19
C LEU A 119 -5.46 19.47 13.59
N GLY A 120 -5.33 19.45 12.27
CA GLY A 120 -4.16 19.97 11.57
C GLY A 120 -2.89 19.24 12.05
N SER A 121 -1.94 20.02 12.56
CA SER A 121 -0.69 19.53 13.15
C SER A 121 -0.79 19.14 14.62
N ASP A 122 -1.93 19.38 15.26
CA ASP A 122 -2.13 19.04 16.66
C ASP A 122 -2.74 17.64 16.81
N MET A 123 -2.27 16.91 17.82
CA MET A 123 -2.84 15.62 18.21
C MET A 123 -3.04 15.53 19.71
N TYR A 124 -4.14 14.90 20.10
CA TYR A 124 -4.56 14.73 21.49
C TYR A 124 -4.99 13.30 21.72
N ASN A 125 -4.70 12.76 22.90
CA ASN A 125 -5.22 11.49 23.37
C ASN A 125 -6.11 11.72 24.59
N TYR A 126 -7.34 11.26 24.52
CA TYR A 126 -8.23 11.13 25.67
C TYR A 126 -8.11 9.73 26.26
N LEU A 127 -7.83 9.68 27.56
CA LEU A 127 -7.65 8.46 28.35
C LEU A 127 -8.82 8.32 29.33
N PRO A 128 -9.77 7.39 29.10
CA PRO A 128 -10.99 7.30 29.91
C PRO A 128 -10.73 6.88 31.35
N ASN A 129 -9.71 6.04 31.59
CA ASN A 129 -9.41 5.50 32.93
C ASN A 129 -9.01 6.59 33.95
N VAL A 130 -8.58 7.75 33.47
CA VAL A 130 -8.15 8.89 34.29
C VAL A 130 -8.87 10.19 33.90
N ASP A 131 -9.90 10.09 33.06
CA ASP A 131 -10.67 11.21 32.49
C ASP A 131 -9.79 12.40 32.02
N LYS A 132 -8.70 12.10 31.31
CA LYS A 132 -7.69 13.10 30.94
C LYS A 132 -7.48 13.17 29.44
N THR A 133 -7.50 14.39 28.90
CA THR A 133 -7.04 14.70 27.55
C THR A 133 -5.62 15.24 27.60
N VAL A 134 -4.70 14.60 26.87
CA VAL A 134 -3.28 14.95 26.83
C VAL A 134 -2.90 15.32 25.41
N LYS A 135 -2.26 16.48 25.22
CA LYS A 135 -1.68 16.87 23.94
C LYS A 135 -0.41 16.04 23.67
N VAL A 136 -0.29 15.50 22.47
CA VAL A 136 0.93 14.83 22.02
C VAL A 136 1.97 15.91 21.73
N SER A 137 2.98 15.98 22.58
CA SER A 137 4.05 16.97 22.47
C SER A 137 4.97 16.65 21.28
N ALA A 138 5.76 17.64 20.85
CA ALA A 138 6.71 17.46 19.76
C ALA A 138 7.70 16.29 20.01
N ALA A 139 8.12 16.09 21.25
CA ALA A 139 9.01 15.01 21.65
C ALA A 139 8.37 13.61 21.53
N LEU A 140 7.05 13.51 21.61
CA LEU A 140 6.32 12.25 21.49
C LEU A 140 5.92 11.92 20.05
N ARG A 141 6.18 12.81 19.08
CA ARG A 141 5.77 12.60 17.69
C ARG A 141 6.48 11.41 17.02
N SER A 142 7.76 11.22 17.29
CA SER A 142 8.52 10.06 16.79
C SER A 142 8.21 8.76 17.54
N ALA A 143 7.55 8.82 18.70
CA ALA A 143 7.22 7.64 19.50
C ALA A 143 6.12 6.81 18.83
N SER A 144 6.12 5.50 19.12
CA SER A 144 5.09 4.57 18.67
C SER A 144 3.69 5.04 19.06
N TRP A 145 2.79 5.10 18.09
CA TRP A 145 1.37 5.32 18.33
C TRP A 145 0.76 4.05 18.89
N MET A 146 0.30 4.12 20.15
CA MET A 146 -0.36 3.01 20.85
C MET A 146 0.44 1.70 20.80
N GLY A 147 1.77 1.78 20.96
CA GLY A 147 2.67 0.63 20.94
C GLY A 147 2.80 -0.06 19.58
N SER A 148 2.21 0.49 18.52
CA SER A 148 2.32 -0.07 17.17
C SER A 148 3.65 0.32 16.49
N HIS A 149 3.86 -0.23 15.30
CA HIS A 149 4.94 0.18 14.40
C HIS A 149 4.60 1.42 13.56
N PHE A 150 3.48 2.09 13.87
CA PHE A 150 3.22 3.47 13.46
C PHE A 150 3.80 4.43 14.48
N SER A 151 4.30 5.57 14.03
CA SER A 151 4.64 6.70 14.87
C SER A 151 3.43 7.61 15.06
N ASN A 152 3.42 8.40 16.13
CA ASN A 152 2.43 9.47 16.29
C ASN A 152 2.44 10.44 15.11
N GLU A 153 3.61 10.70 14.55
CA GLU A 153 3.82 11.56 13.39
C GLU A 153 3.14 11.04 12.11
N ASP A 154 3.04 9.71 11.92
CA ASP A 154 2.29 9.13 10.80
C ASP A 154 0.80 9.50 10.85
N LEU A 155 0.26 9.64 12.05
CA LEU A 155 -1.11 10.09 12.24
C LEU A 155 -1.20 11.60 12.03
N VAL A 156 -0.31 12.40 12.64
CA VAL A 156 -0.31 13.87 12.51
C VAL A 156 -0.18 14.30 11.06
N HIS A 157 0.76 13.71 10.33
CA HIS A 157 1.07 14.04 8.95
C HIS A 157 0.72 12.87 8.04
N SER A 158 -0.55 12.48 8.05
CA SER A 158 -1.11 11.60 7.01
C SER A 158 -0.96 12.29 5.66
N ALA A 159 0.15 12.01 4.98
CA ALA A 159 0.51 12.64 3.73
C ALA A 159 -0.30 12.05 2.58
N TYR A 160 -0.76 12.91 1.68
CA TYR A 160 -1.34 12.51 0.40
C TYR A 160 -0.21 12.40 -0.60
N LEU A 161 0.00 11.20 -1.15
CA LEU A 161 1.10 10.90 -2.06
C LEU A 161 1.12 11.87 -3.25
N ALA A 162 -0.04 12.17 -3.84
CA ALA A 162 -0.14 13.07 -5.00
C ALA A 162 0.13 14.55 -4.65
N ARG A 163 -0.28 14.98 -3.45
CA ARG A 163 -0.15 16.36 -2.99
C ARG A 163 1.24 16.65 -2.47
N ASP A 164 1.78 15.77 -1.64
CA ASP A 164 2.91 16.05 -0.77
C ASP A 164 4.26 15.56 -1.32
N TYR A 165 4.26 14.70 -2.33
CA TYR A 165 5.49 14.14 -2.90
C TYR A 165 5.65 14.45 -4.39
N ASP A 166 6.91 14.62 -4.79
CA ASP A 166 7.35 14.55 -6.17
C ASP A 166 7.68 13.10 -6.50
N GLY A 167 7.00 12.53 -7.50
CA GLY A 167 7.12 11.13 -7.87
C GLY A 167 7.97 10.91 -9.12
N THR A 168 8.78 9.87 -9.09
CA THR A 168 9.58 9.38 -10.23
C THR A 168 9.34 7.89 -10.43
N ILE A 169 8.86 7.49 -11.61
CA ILE A 169 8.78 6.07 -11.98
C ILE A 169 10.20 5.58 -12.26
N VAL A 170 10.71 4.66 -11.44
CA VAL A 170 12.06 4.12 -11.58
C VAL A 170 12.10 2.80 -12.35
N GLU A 171 10.97 2.10 -12.41
CA GLU A 171 10.85 0.83 -13.12
C GLU A 171 9.39 0.59 -13.52
N THR A 172 9.18 0.04 -14.72
CA THR A 172 7.90 -0.52 -15.16
C THR A 172 8.09 -1.99 -15.50
N LYS A 173 7.25 -2.84 -14.91
CA LYS A 173 7.18 -4.28 -15.18
C LYS A 173 5.79 -4.67 -15.66
N LYS A 174 5.69 -5.67 -16.54
CA LYS A 174 4.40 -6.30 -16.85
C LYS A 174 4.15 -7.51 -15.97
N LYS A 175 2.93 -7.63 -15.45
CA LYS A 175 2.42 -8.84 -14.77
C LYS A 175 1.09 -9.23 -15.39
N GLY A 176 1.13 -10.13 -16.37
CA GLY A 176 -0.02 -10.40 -17.23
C GLY A 176 -0.37 -9.17 -18.06
N SER A 177 -1.62 -8.71 -17.99
CA SER A 177 -2.07 -7.48 -18.66
C SER A 177 -1.83 -6.20 -17.86
N ALA A 178 -1.39 -6.29 -16.60
CA ALA A 178 -1.23 -5.15 -15.71
C ALA A 178 0.21 -4.59 -15.76
N ASN A 179 0.33 -3.27 -15.69
CA ASN A 179 1.60 -2.59 -15.49
C ASN A 179 1.85 -2.37 -14.00
N ILE A 180 2.99 -2.85 -13.53
CA ILE A 180 3.46 -2.65 -12.17
C ILE A 180 4.55 -1.60 -12.21
N TRP A 181 4.31 -0.49 -11.54
CA TRP A 181 5.28 0.58 -11.40
C TRP A 181 6.00 0.49 -10.06
N THR A 182 7.31 0.68 -10.10
CA THR A 182 8.09 1.08 -8.93
C THR A 182 8.28 2.59 -9.01
N VAL A 183 7.85 3.30 -7.97
CA VAL A 183 7.86 4.77 -7.90
C VAL A 183 8.66 5.21 -6.68
N ASP A 184 9.64 6.07 -6.87
CA ASP A 184 10.26 6.82 -5.78
C ASP A 184 9.51 8.13 -5.56
N LEU A 185 9.10 8.38 -4.33
CA LEU A 185 8.36 9.55 -3.88
C LEU A 185 9.25 10.32 -2.91
N VAL A 186 9.61 11.55 -3.27
CA VAL A 186 10.42 12.46 -2.43
C VAL A 186 9.53 13.61 -1.97
N PRO A 187 9.49 13.97 -0.67
CA PRO A 187 8.65 15.05 -0.19
C PRO A 187 8.95 16.37 -0.89
N LYS A 188 7.90 17.12 -1.25
CA LYS A 188 8.04 18.48 -1.76
C LYS A 188 8.61 19.39 -0.67
N LYS A 189 9.37 20.41 -1.09
CA LYS A 189 9.92 21.40 -0.15
C LYS A 189 8.79 22.06 0.66
N GLY A 190 9.01 22.17 1.97
CA GLY A 190 8.06 22.81 2.90
C GLY A 190 6.88 21.93 3.33
N THR A 191 6.85 20.66 2.93
CA THR A 191 5.89 19.69 3.47
C THR A 191 6.36 19.19 4.83
N ALA A 192 5.44 19.11 5.79
CA ALA A 192 5.70 18.58 7.13
C ALA A 192 5.64 17.03 7.10
N VAL A 193 6.48 16.41 6.27
CA VAL A 193 6.54 14.96 6.10
C VAL A 193 7.84 14.46 6.72
N VAL A 194 7.80 13.32 7.41
CA VAL A 194 8.98 12.80 8.14
C VAL A 194 9.80 11.74 7.41
N TRP A 195 9.29 11.26 6.29
CA TRP A 195 9.98 10.28 5.47
C TRP A 195 10.74 10.98 4.36
N SER A 196 12.05 10.78 4.27
CA SER A 196 12.86 11.40 3.22
C SER A 196 12.53 10.86 1.83
N LYS A 197 12.05 9.61 1.78
CA LYS A 197 11.62 8.93 0.57
C LYS A 197 10.65 7.81 0.91
N ILE A 198 9.68 7.61 0.03
CA ILE A 198 8.88 6.37 -0.03
C ILE A 198 9.15 5.71 -1.37
N ARG A 199 9.50 4.42 -1.38
CA ARG A 199 9.47 3.61 -2.60
C ARG A 199 8.19 2.79 -2.62
N MET A 200 7.31 3.07 -3.56
CA MET A 200 6.03 2.38 -3.72
C MET A 200 6.06 1.44 -4.91
N ILE A 201 5.52 0.24 -4.75
CA ILE A 201 5.19 -0.67 -5.86
C ILE A 201 3.68 -0.65 -6.03
N VAL A 202 3.19 -0.31 -7.22
CA VAL A 202 1.76 -0.10 -7.49
C VAL A 202 1.35 -0.72 -8.82
N GLU A 203 0.18 -1.36 -8.85
CA GLU A 203 -0.48 -1.72 -10.09
C GLU A 203 -1.16 -0.49 -10.69
N LYS A 204 -0.70 -0.05 -11.86
CA LYS A 204 -1.10 1.19 -12.53
C LYS A 204 -2.60 1.24 -12.79
N GLU A 205 -3.14 0.23 -13.49
CA GLU A 205 -4.50 0.27 -14.04
C GLU A 205 -5.56 0.28 -12.95
N ARG A 206 -5.39 -0.56 -11.93
CA ARG A 206 -6.30 -0.65 -10.78
C ARG A 206 -5.94 0.32 -9.65
N ARG A 207 -4.77 0.96 -9.73
CA ARG A 207 -4.23 1.88 -8.71
C ARG A 207 -4.12 1.23 -7.34
N ILE A 208 -3.74 -0.05 -7.32
CA ILE A 208 -3.64 -0.86 -6.09
C ILE A 208 -2.17 -0.92 -5.66
N PRO A 209 -1.80 -0.35 -4.49
CA PRO A 209 -0.45 -0.51 -3.98
C PRO A 209 -0.22 -1.98 -3.58
N GLN A 210 0.99 -2.46 -3.80
CA GLN A 210 1.47 -3.77 -3.36
C GLN A 210 2.38 -3.62 -2.14
N SER A 211 3.25 -2.60 -2.16
CA SER A 211 4.11 -2.26 -1.02
C SER A 211 4.54 -0.80 -1.02
N GLN A 212 4.94 -0.33 0.15
CA GLN A 212 5.61 0.96 0.36
C GLN A 212 6.79 0.75 1.31
N ILE A 213 7.97 1.22 0.93
CA ILE A 213 9.18 1.16 1.73
C ILE A 213 9.54 2.58 2.15
N PHE A 214 9.69 2.79 3.45
CA PHE A 214 9.92 4.11 4.05
C PHE A 214 11.40 4.26 4.42
N TYR A 215 11.96 5.42 4.10
CA TYR A 215 13.37 5.75 4.35
C TYR A 215 13.49 7.00 5.23
N ASP A 216 14.49 7.01 6.11
CA ASP A 216 14.87 8.18 6.92
C ASP A 216 15.77 9.15 6.13
N GLU A 217 16.09 10.31 6.73
CA GLU A 217 16.94 11.34 6.12
C GLU A 217 18.34 10.86 5.73
N ARG A 218 18.82 9.75 6.31
CA ARG A 218 20.11 9.13 5.98
C ARG A 218 20.00 8.13 4.83
N GLY A 219 18.80 7.91 4.31
CA GLY A 219 18.52 6.91 3.28
C GLY A 219 18.42 5.48 3.82
N THR A 220 18.32 5.31 5.13
CA THR A 220 18.17 4.01 5.79
C THR A 220 16.72 3.56 5.66
N LYS A 221 16.50 2.29 5.29
CA LYS A 221 15.16 1.68 5.33
C LYS A 221 14.70 1.60 6.78
N VAL A 222 13.55 2.20 7.08
CA VAL A 222 12.94 2.17 8.42
C VAL A 222 11.89 1.06 8.53
N ARG A 223 11.03 0.92 7.52
CA ARG A 223 9.96 -0.08 7.52
C ARG A 223 9.38 -0.35 6.14
N THR A 224 8.60 -1.41 6.03
CA THR A 224 7.81 -1.75 4.85
C THR A 224 6.34 -1.89 5.22
N LEU A 225 5.45 -1.27 4.45
CA LEU A 225 4.02 -1.58 4.41
C LEU A 225 3.78 -2.53 3.24
N SER A 226 3.08 -3.63 3.48
CA SER A 226 2.65 -4.59 2.47
C SER A 226 1.13 -4.65 2.41
N PHE A 227 0.57 -4.58 1.22
CA PHE A 227 -0.86 -4.47 0.98
C PHE A 227 -1.38 -5.77 0.35
N SER A 228 -2.43 -6.34 0.92
CA SER A 228 -2.92 -7.65 0.51
C SER A 228 -4.42 -7.82 0.76
N ASP A 229 -4.94 -8.99 0.36
CA ASP A 229 -6.33 -9.39 0.58
C ASP A 229 -7.33 -8.39 -0.02
N LEU A 230 -7.30 -8.28 -1.34
CA LEU A 230 -8.09 -7.32 -2.11
C LEU A 230 -9.58 -7.66 -1.99
N LYS A 231 -10.38 -6.78 -1.39
CA LYS A 231 -11.81 -6.97 -1.15
C LYS A 231 -12.62 -5.77 -1.59
N LYS A 232 -13.90 -6.01 -1.92
CA LYS A 232 -14.87 -4.94 -2.15
C LYS A 232 -15.39 -4.42 -0.80
N ILE A 233 -14.93 -3.27 -0.36
CA ILE A 233 -15.35 -2.62 0.90
C ILE A 233 -15.74 -1.17 0.58
N GLY A 234 -16.85 -0.69 1.14
CA GLY A 234 -17.31 0.69 0.89
C GLY A 234 -17.62 1.00 -0.58
N GLY A 235 -17.87 -0.04 -1.40
CA GLY A 235 -18.13 0.09 -2.84
C GLY A 235 -16.88 0.08 -3.73
N LYS A 236 -15.67 0.04 -3.17
CA LYS A 236 -14.40 0.02 -3.90
C LYS A 236 -13.63 -1.27 -3.66
N MET A 237 -12.82 -1.70 -4.64
CA MET A 237 -11.81 -2.74 -4.41
C MET A 237 -10.62 -2.13 -3.69
N VAL A 238 -10.31 -2.58 -2.49
CA VAL A 238 -9.21 -2.08 -1.66
C VAL A 238 -8.42 -3.24 -1.06
N PRO A 239 -7.11 -3.10 -0.82
CA PRO A 239 -6.38 -4.02 0.03
C PRO A 239 -6.97 -3.93 1.44
N SER A 240 -7.60 -5.01 1.89
CA SER A 240 -8.22 -5.04 3.22
C SER A 240 -7.20 -5.25 4.32
N LYS A 241 -6.01 -5.77 4.01
CA LYS A 241 -4.93 -6.03 4.96
C LYS A 241 -3.70 -5.19 4.64
N ILE A 242 -3.18 -4.48 5.65
CA ILE A 242 -1.91 -3.75 5.61
C ILE A 242 -1.00 -4.32 6.70
N LEU A 243 0.16 -4.85 6.31
CA LEU A 243 1.18 -5.33 7.22
C LEU A 243 2.35 -4.35 7.27
N VAL A 244 2.62 -3.81 8.45
CA VAL A 244 3.79 -2.97 8.76
C VAL A 244 4.88 -3.87 9.35
N THR A 245 6.04 -3.87 8.70
CA THR A 245 7.23 -4.59 9.16
C THR A 245 8.37 -3.60 9.39
N PRO A 246 8.80 -3.35 10.65
CA PRO A 246 10.01 -2.58 10.93
C PRO A 246 11.25 -3.26 10.35
N ALA A 247 12.24 -2.49 9.95
CA ALA A 247 13.46 -3.02 9.34
C ALA A 247 14.47 -3.52 10.38
N ASP A 248 14.45 -2.96 11.58
CA ASP A 248 15.40 -3.15 12.67
C ASP A 248 14.91 -4.08 13.79
N LEU A 249 13.65 -4.50 13.75
CA LEU A 249 13.03 -5.39 14.74
C LEU A 249 12.49 -6.67 14.08
N PRO A 250 13.35 -7.67 13.79
CA PRO A 250 12.94 -8.91 13.14
C PRO A 250 11.87 -9.66 13.92
N GLY A 251 10.80 -10.08 13.24
CA GLY A 251 9.69 -10.83 13.82
C GLY A 251 8.59 -9.96 14.43
N GLU A 252 8.85 -8.67 14.67
CA GLU A 252 7.84 -7.71 15.08
C GLU A 252 7.04 -7.21 13.87
N HIS A 253 5.76 -6.90 14.07
CA HIS A 253 4.91 -6.32 13.04
C HIS A 253 3.63 -5.70 13.61
N THR A 254 3.00 -4.83 12.82
CA THR A 254 1.62 -4.39 13.03
C THR A 254 0.79 -4.73 11.82
N GLU A 255 -0.30 -5.46 11.99
CA GLU A 255 -1.26 -5.75 10.94
C GLU A 255 -2.54 -4.94 11.16
N MET A 256 -2.99 -4.21 10.14
CA MET A 256 -4.30 -3.56 10.11
C MET A 256 -5.20 -4.28 9.12
N VAL A 257 -6.42 -4.58 9.54
CA VAL A 257 -7.48 -5.19 8.72
C VAL A 257 -8.67 -4.25 8.69
N TYR A 258 -9.03 -3.76 7.51
CA TYR A 258 -10.23 -2.99 7.25
C TYR A 258 -11.45 -3.92 7.16
N GLU A 259 -12.41 -3.71 8.04
CA GLU A 259 -13.64 -4.51 8.11
C GLU A 259 -14.80 -3.80 7.41
N ALA A 260 -14.91 -2.49 7.60
CA ALA A 260 -15.91 -1.66 6.93
C ALA A 260 -15.32 -0.29 6.58
N ILE A 261 -15.77 0.29 5.46
CA ILE A 261 -15.42 1.64 5.02
C ILE A 261 -16.71 2.32 4.56
N ARG A 262 -16.90 3.56 4.98
CA ARG A 262 -18.05 4.39 4.65
C ARG A 262 -17.54 5.73 4.13
N HIS A 263 -18.07 6.17 2.99
CA HIS A 263 -17.71 7.44 2.37
C HIS A 263 -18.89 8.42 2.42
N GLY A 264 -18.59 9.72 2.34
CA GLY A 264 -19.62 10.76 2.35
C GLY A 264 -20.33 10.88 3.70
N VAL A 265 -19.65 10.50 4.80
CA VAL A 265 -20.23 10.56 6.14
C VAL A 265 -20.56 12.01 6.50
N LYS A 266 -21.76 12.23 7.02
CA LYS A 266 -22.17 13.53 7.57
C LYS A 266 -21.75 13.58 9.03
N PHE A 267 -21.01 14.64 9.38
CA PHE A 267 -20.59 14.92 10.74
C PHE A 267 -21.27 16.19 11.21
N ASP A 268 -21.82 16.17 12.42
CA ASP A 268 -22.35 17.39 13.04
C ASP A 268 -21.22 18.38 13.34
N SER A 269 -21.60 19.64 13.55
CA SER A 269 -20.67 20.66 14.04
C SER A 269 -19.98 20.19 15.32
N GLY A 270 -18.66 20.32 15.38
CA GLY A 270 -17.89 19.95 16.57
C GLY A 270 -17.62 18.45 16.73
N PHE A 271 -17.93 17.59 15.75
CA PHE A 271 -17.52 16.17 15.81
C PHE A 271 -16.01 16.01 16.07
N PHE A 272 -15.20 16.79 15.37
CA PHE A 272 -13.75 16.86 15.52
C PHE A 272 -13.38 18.01 16.46
N SER A 273 -13.61 17.82 17.76
CA SER A 273 -13.32 18.81 18.80
C SER A 273 -12.83 18.12 20.07
N LEU A 274 -12.16 18.87 20.96
CA LEU A 274 -11.69 18.34 22.23
C LEU A 274 -12.84 17.99 23.17
N GLU A 275 -13.91 18.78 23.13
CA GLU A 275 -15.10 18.63 23.95
C GLU A 275 -15.82 17.32 23.65
N ARG A 276 -15.84 16.90 22.38
CA ARG A 276 -16.55 15.69 21.94
C ARG A 276 -15.82 14.39 22.32
N LEU A 277 -14.52 14.43 22.64
CA LEU A 277 -13.71 13.21 22.89
C LEU A 277 -14.24 12.35 24.03
N LYS A 278 -14.76 12.99 25.08
CA LYS A 278 -15.32 12.27 26.24
C LYS A 278 -16.64 11.55 25.94
N SER A 279 -17.40 12.07 24.97
CA SER A 279 -18.76 11.61 24.64
C SER A 279 -18.84 10.66 23.44
N LEU A 280 -17.71 10.40 22.78
CA LEU A 280 -17.65 9.57 21.57
C LEU A 280 -17.78 8.09 21.85
#